data_AF-A0A0R2MWT2-F1
#
_entry.id   AF-A0A0R2MWT2-F1
#
_cell.length_a   1.000
_cell.length_b   1.000
_cell.length_c   1.000
_cell.angle_alpha   90.00
_cell.angle_beta   90.00
_cell.angle_gamma   90.00
#
_symmetry.space_group_name_H-M   'P 1'
#
loop_
_entity.id
_entity.type
_entity.pdbx_description
1 polymer ?
#
loop_
_entity_poly.entity_id
_entity_poly.type
_entity_poly.pdbx_seq_one_letter_code
_entity_poly.pdbx_strand_id
1 'polypeptide(L)'
;MTSRGWIIVLGLFYSVLLTIGAISLGMALTIGRPSSVEQTIVTSKHIKTVTAAENRLLQNKIKQAGVTVPAKTTLITETDIKAFVHSGMAASMASRNQVALAPTETAIVKRVQASQTKPLTQQVERRVRQVVHTELQKQNDDYLKGGIGTAYPLLVLMSQTGSIVAGILAVIDLGLLTLATHGWWRWLRVTGRLTYIVGFIGGVLASLGGIEPIIQRVISGTDARSLFLIDIAVHASATWKRVAGTVIVIGLVLAGSSYLLKPRKGREIK
;
A
#
# COMPACT_ATOMS: atom_id res chain seq x y z
N MET A 1 -45.81 11.17 -3.57
CA MET A 1 -44.48 10.83 -4.16
C MET A 1 -43.38 10.60 -3.10
N THR A 2 -43.70 10.09 -1.91
CA THR A 2 -42.91 10.45 -0.70
C THR A 2 -42.12 9.33 0.00
N SER A 3 -42.27 8.05 -0.32
CA SER A 3 -41.47 6.95 0.31
C SER A 3 -40.48 6.29 -0.65
N ARG A 4 -40.87 6.04 -1.91
CA ARG A 4 -40.02 5.33 -2.90
C ARG A 4 -38.83 6.17 -3.40
N GLY A 5 -39.00 7.48 -3.55
CA GLY A 5 -37.94 8.39 -4.01
C GLY A 5 -36.79 8.48 -3.00
N TRP A 6 -37.10 8.62 -1.71
CA TRP A 6 -36.10 8.67 -0.65
C TRP A 6 -35.32 7.36 -0.49
N ILE A 7 -35.96 6.21 -0.68
CA ILE A 7 -35.26 4.91 -0.66
C ILE A 7 -34.23 4.81 -1.79
N ILE A 8 -34.54 5.35 -2.98
CA ILE A 8 -33.61 5.36 -4.12
C ILE A 8 -32.43 6.28 -3.84
N VAL A 9 -32.69 7.49 -3.34
CA VAL A 9 -31.65 8.49 -3.04
C VAL A 9 -30.72 8.01 -1.92
N LEU A 10 -31.27 7.54 -0.80
CA LEU A 10 -30.48 7.00 0.30
C LEU A 10 -29.74 5.72 -0.12
N GLY A 11 -30.37 4.86 -0.94
CA GLY A 11 -29.69 3.68 -1.50
C GLY A 11 -28.50 4.04 -2.40
N LEU A 12 -28.58 5.14 -3.14
CA LEU A 12 -27.47 5.66 -3.94
C LEU A 12 -26.34 6.19 -3.05
N PHE A 13 -26.66 7.01 -2.04
CA PHE A 13 -25.67 7.49 -1.07
C PHE A 13 -24.98 6.34 -0.35
N TYR A 14 -25.75 5.35 0.10
CA TYR A 14 -25.22 4.14 0.72
C TYR A 14 -24.23 3.41 -0.20
N SER A 15 -24.58 3.26 -1.48
CA SER A 15 -23.72 2.57 -2.46
C SER A 15 -22.41 3.31 -2.70
N VAL A 16 -22.45 4.64 -2.78
CA VAL A 16 -21.26 5.49 -2.92
C VAL A 16 -20.39 5.40 -1.66
N LEU A 17 -21.00 5.55 -0.48
CA LEU A 17 -20.30 5.46 0.80
C LEU A 17 -19.67 4.08 1.02
N LEU A 18 -20.37 3.01 0.63
CA LEU A 18 -19.85 1.65 0.72
C LEU A 18 -18.68 1.42 -0.23
N THR A 19 -18.71 2.02 -1.43
CA THR A 19 -17.61 1.95 -2.39
C THR A 19 -16.39 2.71 -1.87
N ILE A 20 -16.55 3.98 -1.48
CA ILE A 20 -15.47 4.80 -0.93
C ILE A 20 -14.91 4.16 0.34
N GLY A 21 -15.78 3.73 1.25
CA GLY A 21 -15.38 3.05 2.49
C GLY A 21 -14.62 1.76 2.25
N ALA A 22 -15.04 0.93 1.30
CA ALA A 22 -14.33 -0.31 0.95
C ALA A 22 -12.95 -0.04 0.32
N ILE A 23 -12.83 0.97 -0.55
CA ILE A 23 -11.55 1.37 -1.15
C ILE A 23 -10.62 1.95 -0.08
N SER A 24 -11.11 2.87 0.74
CA SER A 24 -10.33 3.49 1.82
C SER A 24 -9.91 2.46 2.86
N LEU A 25 -10.78 1.52 3.24
CA LEU A 25 -10.44 0.41 4.13
C LEU A 25 -9.42 -0.54 3.49
N GLY A 26 -9.59 -0.88 2.22
CA GLY A 26 -8.64 -1.67 1.45
C GLY A 26 -7.26 -1.03 1.45
N MET A 27 -7.18 0.28 1.21
CA MET A 27 -5.94 1.06 1.28
C MET A 27 -5.37 1.16 2.71
N ALA A 28 -6.22 1.35 3.71
CA ALA A 28 -5.81 1.45 5.11
C ALA A 28 -5.22 0.12 5.63
N LEU A 29 -5.76 -1.01 5.17
CA LEU A 29 -5.29 -2.34 5.52
C LEU A 29 -4.01 -2.76 4.77
N THR A 30 -3.66 -2.08 3.67
CA THR A 30 -2.49 -2.41 2.84
C THR A 30 -1.38 -1.38 3.02
N ILE A 31 -1.61 -0.16 2.54
CA ILE A 31 -0.66 0.95 2.53
C ILE A 31 -0.73 1.72 3.84
N GLY A 32 -1.88 1.73 4.53
CA GLY A 32 -2.09 2.39 5.82
C GLY A 32 -1.35 1.76 7.01
N ARG A 33 -0.59 0.67 6.80
CA ARG A 33 0.18 -0.04 7.82
C ARG A 33 1.67 -0.07 7.44
N PRO A 34 2.50 0.82 8.01
CA PRO A 34 3.94 0.89 7.72
C PRO A 34 4.66 -0.45 7.90
N SER A 35 4.33 -1.19 8.95
CA SER A 35 4.92 -2.51 9.20
C SER A 35 4.55 -3.56 8.15
N SER A 36 3.37 -3.49 7.53
CA SER A 36 2.97 -4.42 6.47
C SER A 36 3.66 -4.10 5.14
N VAL A 37 3.80 -2.81 4.81
CA VAL A 37 4.59 -2.37 3.66
C VAL A 37 6.05 -2.75 3.83
N GLU A 38 6.61 -2.53 5.03
CA GLU A 38 7.96 -2.96 5.39
C GLU A 38 8.16 -4.44 5.14
N GLN A 39 7.30 -5.26 5.72
CA GLN A 39 7.44 -6.71 5.66
C GLN A 39 7.35 -7.19 4.21
N THR A 40 6.50 -6.56 3.39
CA THR A 40 6.38 -6.88 1.96
C THR A 40 7.68 -6.59 1.21
N ILE A 41 8.34 -5.47 1.48
CA ILE A 41 9.62 -5.12 0.84
C ILE A 41 10.75 -6.03 1.37
N VAL A 42 10.81 -6.25 2.68
CA VAL A 42 11.87 -7.02 3.35
C VAL A 42 11.82 -8.51 3.01
N THR A 43 10.64 -9.06 2.72
CA THR A 43 10.42 -10.45 2.30
C THR A 43 10.33 -10.62 0.78
N SER A 44 10.47 -9.53 0.03
CA SER A 44 10.42 -9.52 -1.43
C SER A 44 11.41 -10.50 -2.04
N LYS A 45 10.92 -11.33 -2.97
CA LYS A 45 11.77 -12.18 -3.83
C LYS A 45 12.72 -11.37 -4.71
N HIS A 46 12.43 -10.08 -4.92
CA HIS A 46 13.20 -9.16 -5.76
C HIS A 46 14.34 -8.47 -5.00
N ILE A 47 14.46 -8.64 -3.67
CA ILE A 47 15.51 -7.99 -2.87
C ILE A 47 16.92 -8.33 -3.38
N LYS A 48 17.14 -9.55 -3.87
CA LYS A 48 18.40 -9.99 -4.49
C LYS A 48 18.71 -9.22 -5.77
N THR A 49 17.71 -9.04 -6.62
CA THR A 49 17.84 -8.30 -7.89
C THR A 49 18.12 -6.83 -7.64
N VAL A 50 17.43 -6.21 -6.68
CA VAL A 50 17.68 -4.83 -6.27
C VAL A 50 19.07 -4.69 -5.68
N THR A 51 19.47 -5.59 -4.77
CA THR A 51 20.82 -5.61 -4.19
C THR A 51 21.90 -5.70 -5.26
N ALA A 52 21.73 -6.55 -6.27
CA ALA A 52 22.67 -6.68 -7.37
C ALA A 52 22.75 -5.40 -8.23
N ALA A 53 21.61 -4.74 -8.48
CA ALA A 53 21.57 -3.48 -9.24
C ALA A 53 22.28 -2.34 -8.48
N GLU A 54 22.00 -2.17 -7.19
CA GLU A 54 22.66 -1.17 -6.33
C GLU A 54 24.17 -1.39 -6.25
N ASN A 55 24.59 -2.66 -6.10
CA ASN A 55 26.01 -3.00 -6.10
C ASN A 55 26.69 -2.63 -7.43
N ARG A 56 26.07 -2.92 -8.58
CA ARG A 56 26.61 -2.52 -9.89
C ARG A 56 26.73 -1.01 -10.01
N LEU A 57 25.73 -0.27 -9.55
CA LEU A 57 25.74 1.20 -9.57
C LEU A 57 26.89 1.75 -8.74
N LEU A 58 27.03 1.30 -7.48
CA LEU A 58 28.11 1.74 -6.60
C LEU A 58 29.49 1.32 -7.13
N GLN A 59 29.65 0.10 -7.64
CA GLN A 59 30.91 -0.34 -8.24
C GLN A 59 31.31 0.57 -9.42
N ASN A 60 30.37 0.94 -10.28
CA ASN A 60 30.62 1.86 -11.39
C ASN A 60 31.03 3.26 -10.91
N LYS A 61 30.37 3.80 -9.88
CA LYS A 61 30.70 5.10 -9.29
C LYS A 61 32.05 5.10 -8.57
N ILE A 62 32.37 4.04 -7.84
CA ILE A 62 33.67 3.88 -7.17
C ILE A 62 34.80 3.69 -8.19
N LYS A 63 34.52 3.01 -9.32
CA LYS A 63 35.45 2.93 -10.45
C LYS A 63 35.74 4.30 -11.06
N GLN A 64 34.72 5.15 -11.20
CA GLN A 64 34.91 6.56 -11.61
C GLN A 64 35.76 7.36 -10.62
N ALA A 65 35.73 6.99 -9.33
CA ALA A 65 36.59 7.58 -8.28
C ALA A 65 38.06 7.09 -8.33
N GLY A 66 38.38 6.16 -9.24
CA GLY A 66 39.73 5.61 -9.42
C GLY A 66 40.00 4.30 -8.68
N VAL A 67 38.99 3.67 -8.08
CA VAL A 67 39.14 2.39 -7.36
C VAL A 67 38.40 1.27 -8.08
N THR A 68 39.13 0.25 -8.50
CA THR A 68 38.51 -0.94 -9.08
C THR A 68 38.17 -1.92 -7.98
N VAL A 69 36.87 -2.17 -7.79
CA VAL A 69 36.37 -3.20 -6.88
C VAL A 69 36.09 -4.46 -7.71
N PRO A 70 36.48 -5.66 -7.26
CA PRO A 70 36.12 -6.91 -7.95
C PRO A 70 34.60 -7.02 -8.15
N ALA A 71 34.16 -7.47 -9.32
CA ALA A 71 32.74 -7.55 -9.66
C ALA A 71 31.92 -8.44 -8.70
N LYS A 72 32.57 -9.41 -8.04
CA LYS A 72 31.97 -10.30 -7.05
C LYS A 72 31.86 -9.69 -5.64
N THR A 73 32.41 -8.50 -5.41
CA THR A 73 32.39 -7.86 -4.08
C THR A 73 31.02 -7.27 -3.81
N THR A 74 30.42 -7.72 -2.71
CA THR A 74 29.17 -7.17 -2.18
C THR A 74 29.47 -5.92 -1.35
N LEU A 75 29.16 -4.75 -1.91
CA LEU A 75 29.29 -3.44 -1.25
C LEU A 75 28.08 -3.11 -0.39
N ILE A 76 26.87 -3.37 -0.90
CA ILE A 76 25.61 -3.30 -0.16
C ILE A 76 25.07 -4.71 0.02
N THR A 77 24.72 -5.07 1.25
CA THR A 77 24.08 -6.35 1.58
C THR A 77 22.56 -6.20 1.60
N GLU A 78 21.85 -7.33 1.52
CA GLU A 78 20.39 -7.34 1.74
C GLU A 78 20.02 -6.74 3.11
N THR A 79 20.83 -6.99 4.14
CA THR A 79 20.63 -6.43 5.49
C THR A 79 20.68 -4.91 5.49
N ASP A 80 21.60 -4.30 4.74
CA ASP A 80 21.71 -2.84 4.65
C ASP A 80 20.48 -2.23 3.96
N ILE A 81 19.96 -2.90 2.91
CA ILE A 81 18.73 -2.47 2.23
C ILE A 81 17.53 -2.57 3.18
N LYS A 82 17.41 -3.69 3.92
CA LYS A 82 16.34 -3.88 4.92
C LYS A 82 16.40 -2.80 6.01
N ALA A 83 17.60 -2.52 6.53
CA ALA A 83 17.81 -1.48 7.54
C ALA A 83 17.49 -0.07 7.01
N PHE A 84 17.83 0.22 5.75
CA PHE A 84 17.48 1.47 5.09
C PHE A 84 15.97 1.62 4.90
N VAL A 85 15.29 0.56 4.44
CA VAL A 85 13.82 0.54 4.30
C VAL A 85 13.15 0.78 5.65
N HIS A 86 13.53 0.02 6.68
CA HIS A 86 13.02 0.17 8.05
C HIS A 86 13.21 1.60 8.57
N SER A 87 14.44 2.11 8.52
CA SER A 87 14.77 3.45 9.00
C SER A 87 14.06 4.53 8.18
N GLY A 88 13.91 4.33 6.87
CA GLY A 88 13.22 5.25 5.96
C GLY A 88 11.74 5.36 6.24
N MET A 89 11.05 4.24 6.51
CA MET A 89 9.64 4.30 6.93
C MET A 89 9.47 4.87 8.33
N ALA A 90 10.34 4.52 9.27
CA ALA A 90 10.31 5.12 10.61
C ALA A 90 10.53 6.65 10.54
N ALA A 91 11.47 7.10 9.72
CA ALA A 91 11.73 8.52 9.47
C ALA A 91 10.51 9.19 8.82
N SER A 92 9.94 8.60 7.76
CA SER A 92 8.75 9.11 7.07
C SER A 92 7.56 9.27 8.02
N MET A 93 7.25 8.24 8.83
CA MET A 93 6.16 8.29 9.80
C MET A 93 6.40 9.31 10.93
N ALA A 94 7.67 9.61 11.24
CA ALA A 94 8.06 10.64 12.21
C ALA A 94 8.22 12.03 11.56
N SER A 95 7.81 12.22 10.31
CA SER A 95 7.99 13.47 9.54
C SER A 95 9.44 13.94 9.47
N ARG A 96 10.40 13.00 9.51
CA ARG A 96 11.82 13.26 9.32
C ARG A 96 12.17 13.05 7.86
N ASN A 97 12.89 14.02 7.30
CA ASN A 97 13.21 14.04 5.87
C ASN A 97 14.53 13.34 5.51
N GLN A 98 15.19 12.69 6.47
CA GLN A 98 16.51 12.07 6.29
C GLN A 98 16.69 10.86 7.22
N VAL A 99 17.38 9.82 6.73
CA VAL A 99 17.95 8.72 7.53
C VAL A 99 19.44 8.94 7.74
N ALA A 100 19.99 8.46 8.87
CA ALA A 100 21.41 8.49 9.14
C ALA A 100 22.19 7.52 8.22
N LEU A 101 23.05 8.08 7.37
CA LEU A 101 23.81 7.32 6.35
C LEU A 101 25.20 6.88 6.83
N ALA A 102 25.75 7.54 7.84
CA ALA A 102 27.09 7.30 8.39
C ALA A 102 27.45 5.82 8.68
N PRO A 103 26.57 5.00 9.29
CA PRO A 103 26.88 3.58 9.52
C PRO A 103 27.02 2.79 8.21
N THR A 104 26.11 3.02 7.25
CA THR A 104 26.12 2.36 5.93
C THR A 104 27.31 2.81 5.10
N GLU A 105 27.64 4.09 5.10
CA GLU A 105 28.84 4.64 4.46
C GLU A 105 30.11 3.99 5.01
N THR A 106 30.22 3.91 6.33
CA THR A 106 31.38 3.32 6.99
C THR A 106 31.51 1.83 6.68
N ALA A 107 30.38 1.11 6.62
CA ALA A 107 30.36 -0.29 6.21
C ALA A 107 30.79 -0.49 4.75
N ILE A 108 30.30 0.34 3.82
CA ILE A 108 30.68 0.29 2.41
C ILE A 108 32.17 0.60 2.25
N VAL A 109 32.67 1.67 2.85
CA VAL A 109 34.11 2.04 2.78
C VAL A 109 34.99 0.92 3.34
N LYS A 110 34.61 0.28 4.46
CA LYS A 110 35.31 -0.88 4.99
C LYS A 110 35.31 -2.07 4.03
N ARG A 111 34.20 -2.36 3.36
CA ARG A 111 34.10 -3.44 2.36
C ARG A 111 34.92 -3.13 1.10
N VAL A 112 34.97 -1.86 0.68
CA VAL A 112 35.87 -1.41 -0.39
C VAL A 112 37.32 -1.64 0.03
N GLN A 113 37.74 -1.18 1.22
CA GLN A 113 39.10 -1.39 1.74
C GLN A 113 39.47 -2.88 1.80
N ALA A 114 38.58 -3.73 2.32
CA ALA A 114 38.79 -5.18 2.42
C ALA A 114 38.91 -5.87 1.04
N SER A 115 38.37 -5.26 -0.01
CA SER A 115 38.46 -5.79 -1.38
C SER A 115 39.76 -5.43 -2.11
N GLN A 116 40.59 -4.57 -1.52
CA GLN A 116 41.86 -4.13 -2.12
C GLN A 116 43.02 -4.95 -1.57
N THR A 117 43.99 -5.27 -2.45
CA THR A 117 45.23 -5.96 -2.06
C THR A 117 46.24 -5.03 -1.39
N LYS A 118 46.08 -3.71 -1.55
CA LYS A 118 46.88 -2.67 -0.90
C LYS A 118 45.96 -1.72 -0.14
N PRO A 119 46.37 -1.18 1.01
CA PRO A 119 45.57 -0.17 1.70
C PRO A 119 45.36 1.05 0.79
N LEU A 120 44.12 1.54 0.73
CA LEU A 120 43.83 2.78 0.02
C LEU A 120 44.64 3.93 0.63
N THR A 121 45.16 4.80 -0.22
CA THR A 121 45.75 6.06 0.25
C THR A 121 44.64 6.94 0.84
N GLN A 122 44.98 7.79 1.82
CA GLN A 122 44.00 8.70 2.45
C GLN A 122 43.22 9.55 1.43
N GLN A 123 43.89 9.95 0.33
CA GLN A 123 43.25 10.75 -0.73
C GLN A 123 42.21 9.94 -1.51
N VAL A 124 42.49 8.66 -1.78
CA VAL A 124 41.56 7.77 -2.47
C VAL A 124 40.41 7.36 -1.56
N GLU A 125 40.68 7.07 -0.28
CA GLU A 125 39.64 6.79 0.72
C GLU A 125 38.65 7.95 0.86
N ARG A 126 39.16 9.20 0.91
CA ARG A 126 38.30 10.41 0.94
C ARG A 126 37.42 10.52 -0.31
N ARG A 127 37.96 10.25 -1.50
CA ARG A 127 37.19 10.26 -2.75
C ARG A 127 36.12 9.17 -2.78
N VAL A 128 36.45 7.95 -2.37
CA VAL A 128 35.48 6.85 -2.26
C VAL A 128 34.37 7.21 -1.28
N ARG A 129 34.72 7.70 -0.09
CA ARG A 129 33.76 8.14 0.93
C ARG A 129 32.84 9.24 0.39
N GLN A 130 33.39 10.22 -0.33
CA GLN A 130 32.61 11.30 -0.94
C GLN A 130 31.63 10.78 -1.98
N VAL A 131 32.07 9.88 -2.87
CA VAL A 131 31.20 9.28 -3.89
C VAL A 131 30.09 8.43 -3.28
N VAL A 132 30.41 7.62 -2.27
CA VAL A 132 29.43 6.82 -1.53
C VAL A 132 28.44 7.72 -0.80
N HIS A 133 28.92 8.77 -0.14
CA HIS A 133 28.06 9.74 0.55
C HIS A 133 27.12 10.45 -0.43
N THR A 134 27.63 10.99 -1.54
CA THR A 134 26.80 11.68 -2.54
C THR A 134 25.73 10.76 -3.12
N GLU A 135 26.07 9.51 -3.43
CA GLU A 135 25.10 8.55 -3.97
C GLU A 135 24.04 8.17 -2.93
N LEU A 136 24.44 7.81 -1.71
CA LEU A 136 23.50 7.47 -0.64
C LEU A 136 22.62 8.66 -0.24
N GLN A 137 23.19 9.87 -0.22
CA GLN A 137 22.45 11.10 0.09
C GLN A 137 21.44 11.42 -0.99
N LYS A 138 21.80 11.26 -2.27
CA LYS A 138 20.86 11.39 -3.38
C LYS A 138 19.71 10.39 -3.23
N GLN A 139 20.02 9.13 -2.92
CA GLN A 139 18.99 8.11 -2.71
C GLN A 139 18.10 8.40 -1.49
N ASN A 140 18.67 8.93 -0.41
CA ASN A 140 17.94 9.37 0.78
C ASN A 140 17.00 10.54 0.46
N ASP A 141 17.47 11.52 -0.31
CA ASP A 141 16.69 12.69 -0.71
C ASP A 141 15.58 12.31 -1.71
N ASP A 142 15.88 11.50 -2.72
CA ASP A 142 14.89 10.97 -3.68
C ASP A 142 13.81 10.14 -2.96
N TYR A 143 14.20 9.34 -1.97
CA TYR A 143 13.25 8.51 -1.21
C TYR A 143 12.42 9.32 -0.20
N LEU A 144 13.03 10.24 0.56
CA LEU A 144 12.36 10.90 1.68
C LEU A 144 11.83 12.31 1.40
N LYS A 145 12.57 13.12 0.64
CA LYS A 145 12.17 14.52 0.34
C LYS A 145 11.33 14.60 -0.92
N GLY A 146 11.76 13.92 -1.98
CA GLY A 146 11.10 13.95 -3.30
C GLY A 146 10.06 12.86 -3.53
N GLY A 147 9.98 11.85 -2.66
CA GLY A 147 9.25 10.62 -2.93
C GLY A 147 8.34 10.14 -1.80
N ILE A 148 8.52 8.89 -1.41
CA ILE A 148 7.64 8.16 -0.47
C ILE A 148 7.64 8.83 0.90
N GLY A 149 8.74 9.43 1.36
CA GLY A 149 8.83 10.00 2.71
C GLY A 149 7.79 11.08 3.06
N THR A 150 7.38 11.89 2.08
CA THR A 150 6.36 12.94 2.23
C THR A 150 4.97 12.49 1.79
N ALA A 151 4.87 11.72 0.70
CA ALA A 151 3.58 11.26 0.18
C ALA A 151 2.95 10.14 1.02
N TYR A 152 3.77 9.25 1.58
CA TYR A 152 3.29 8.06 2.28
C TYR A 152 2.52 8.36 3.58
N PRO A 153 2.98 9.24 4.49
CA PRO A 153 2.22 9.60 5.69
C PRO A 153 0.87 10.23 5.34
N LEU A 154 0.81 11.04 4.28
CA LEU A 154 -0.43 11.63 3.78
C LEU A 154 -1.38 10.56 3.23
N LEU A 155 -0.89 9.58 2.47
CA LEU A 155 -1.69 8.46 1.97
C LEU A 155 -2.22 7.59 3.12
N VAL A 156 -1.39 7.31 4.13
CA VAL A 156 -1.81 6.61 5.35
C VAL A 156 -2.94 7.38 6.03
N LEU A 157 -2.74 8.68 6.27
CA LEU A 157 -3.74 9.54 6.90
C LEU A 157 -5.04 9.59 6.09
N MET A 158 -4.98 9.83 4.78
CA MET A 158 -6.14 9.88 3.88
C MET A 158 -6.90 8.55 3.83
N SER A 159 -6.19 7.42 3.80
CA SER A 159 -6.82 6.09 3.79
C SER A 159 -7.54 5.79 5.10
N GLN A 160 -6.91 6.08 6.25
CA GLN A 160 -7.51 5.86 7.56
C GLN A 160 -8.68 6.80 7.80
N THR A 161 -8.50 8.11 7.59
CA THR A 161 -9.58 9.10 7.74
C THR A 161 -10.73 8.84 6.78
N GLY A 162 -10.45 8.53 5.52
CA GLY A 162 -11.48 8.16 4.54
C GLY A 162 -12.30 6.95 4.98
N SER A 163 -11.64 5.92 5.55
CA SER A 163 -12.33 4.72 6.04
C SER A 163 -13.23 5.01 7.24
N ILE A 164 -12.78 5.85 8.17
CA ILE A 164 -13.54 6.23 9.37
C ILE A 164 -14.74 7.10 8.98
N VAL A 165 -14.52 8.14 8.18
CA VAL A 165 -15.58 9.08 7.76
C VAL A 165 -16.64 8.36 6.93
N ALA A 166 -16.23 7.55 5.95
CA ALA A 166 -17.17 6.75 5.15
C ALA A 166 -17.95 5.76 6.01
N GLY A 167 -17.31 5.14 7.01
CA GLY A 167 -17.98 4.25 7.97
C GLY A 167 -19.06 4.96 8.79
N ILE A 168 -18.75 6.13 9.35
CA ILE A 168 -19.71 6.92 10.14
C ILE A 168 -20.89 7.35 9.28
N LEU A 169 -20.61 7.90 8.09
CA LEU A 169 -21.67 8.33 7.16
C LEU A 169 -22.54 7.16 6.70
N ALA A 170 -21.95 5.98 6.45
CA ALA A 170 -22.71 4.79 6.08
C ALA A 170 -23.66 4.33 7.20
N VAL A 171 -23.25 4.42 8.47
CA VAL A 171 -24.12 4.10 9.61
C VAL A 171 -25.28 5.09 9.73
N ILE A 172 -25.00 6.39 9.57
CA ILE A 172 -26.04 7.44 9.59
C ILE A 172 -27.06 7.20 8.45
N ASP A 173 -26.56 6.95 7.24
CA ASP A 173 -27.41 6.70 6.07
C ASP A 173 -28.23 5.42 6.22
N LEU A 174 -27.66 4.34 6.76
CA LEU A 174 -28.40 3.13 7.10
C LEU A 174 -29.53 3.39 8.12
N GLY A 175 -29.30 4.27 9.10
CA GLY A 175 -30.31 4.72 10.05
C GLY A 175 -31.46 5.46 9.36
N LEU A 176 -31.14 6.42 8.49
CA LEU A 176 -32.14 7.14 7.68
C LEU A 176 -32.92 6.20 6.75
N LEU A 177 -32.24 5.21 6.16
CA LEU A 177 -32.85 4.22 5.28
C LEU A 177 -33.80 3.29 6.05
N THR A 178 -33.52 3.03 7.33
CA THR A 178 -34.42 2.30 8.24
C THR A 178 -35.72 3.06 8.46
N LEU A 179 -35.63 4.37 8.70
CA LEU A 179 -36.80 5.25 8.84
C LEU A 179 -37.62 5.31 7.53
N ALA A 180 -36.95 5.36 6.37
CA ALA A 180 -37.61 5.46 5.07
C ALA A 180 -38.29 4.16 4.59
N THR A 181 -37.83 2.98 5.02
CA THR A 181 -38.30 1.68 4.49
C THR A 181 -39.54 1.11 5.19
N HIS A 182 -39.95 1.67 6.34
CA HIS A 182 -41.17 1.33 7.09
C HIS A 182 -41.34 -0.19 7.32
N GLY A 183 -40.23 -0.90 7.55
CA GLY A 183 -40.24 -2.33 7.83
C GLY A 183 -38.87 -2.98 7.68
N TRP A 184 -38.43 -3.66 8.75
CA TRP A 184 -37.16 -4.37 8.83
C TRP A 184 -36.90 -5.33 7.67
N TRP A 185 -37.94 -5.98 7.16
CA TRP A 185 -37.88 -6.84 5.99
C TRP A 185 -37.42 -6.14 4.71
N ARG A 186 -38.00 -4.96 4.42
CA ARG A 186 -37.67 -4.17 3.22
C ARG A 186 -36.28 -3.59 3.35
N TRP A 187 -35.95 -3.10 4.54
CA TRP A 187 -34.64 -2.58 4.87
C TRP A 187 -33.54 -3.61 4.60
N LEU A 188 -33.60 -4.79 5.25
CA LEU A 188 -32.61 -5.87 5.10
C LEU A 188 -32.43 -6.31 3.64
N ARG A 189 -33.51 -6.34 2.87
CA ARG A 189 -33.46 -6.70 1.47
C ARG A 189 -32.77 -5.65 0.61
N VAL A 190 -33.09 -4.38 0.80
CA VAL A 190 -32.53 -3.28 0.00
C VAL A 190 -31.07 -3.09 0.35
N THR A 191 -30.73 -2.99 1.63
CA THR A 191 -29.34 -2.84 2.09
C THR A 191 -28.51 -4.05 1.68
N GLY A 192 -28.98 -5.27 1.98
CA GLY A 192 -28.26 -6.50 1.62
C GLY A 192 -28.01 -6.67 0.13
N ARG A 193 -28.97 -6.33 -0.73
CA ARG A 193 -28.79 -6.37 -2.19
C ARG A 193 -27.78 -5.33 -2.68
N LEU A 194 -27.85 -4.10 -2.17
CA LEU A 194 -26.90 -3.05 -2.54
C LEU A 194 -25.48 -3.41 -2.08
N THR A 195 -25.31 -3.86 -0.85
CA THR A 195 -24.03 -4.34 -0.30
C THR A 195 -23.47 -5.49 -1.14
N TYR A 196 -24.30 -6.46 -1.52
CA TYR A 196 -23.90 -7.57 -2.38
C TYR A 196 -23.48 -7.10 -3.78
N ILE A 197 -24.27 -6.26 -4.44
CA ILE A 197 -23.98 -5.78 -5.80
C ILE A 197 -22.69 -4.98 -5.83
N VAL A 198 -22.52 -4.04 -4.90
CA VAL A 198 -21.31 -3.22 -4.80
C VAL A 198 -20.10 -4.09 -4.45
N GLY A 199 -20.25 -5.03 -3.52
CA GLY A 199 -19.20 -6.00 -3.19
C GLY A 199 -18.80 -6.86 -4.39
N PHE A 200 -19.76 -7.30 -5.20
CA PHE A 200 -19.51 -8.09 -6.41
C PHE A 200 -18.79 -7.27 -7.48
N ILE A 201 -19.27 -6.06 -7.79
CA ILE A 201 -18.61 -5.14 -8.74
C ILE A 201 -17.18 -4.82 -8.26
N GLY A 202 -17.00 -4.51 -6.97
CA GLY A 202 -15.70 -4.27 -6.37
C GLY A 202 -14.78 -5.48 -6.41
N GLY A 203 -15.30 -6.69 -6.17
CA GLY A 203 -14.54 -7.94 -6.25
C GLY A 203 -14.13 -8.30 -7.68
N VAL A 204 -15.00 -8.04 -8.65
CA VAL A 204 -14.70 -8.17 -10.09
C VAL A 204 -13.64 -7.15 -10.49
N LEU A 205 -13.75 -5.89 -10.07
CA LEU A 205 -12.73 -4.87 -10.32
C LEU A 205 -11.40 -5.17 -9.63
N ALA A 206 -11.40 -5.75 -8.43
CA ALA A 206 -10.18 -6.20 -7.76
C ALA A 206 -9.55 -7.46 -8.39
N SER A 207 -10.33 -8.20 -9.19
CA SER A 207 -9.87 -9.41 -9.90
C SER A 207 -9.45 -9.14 -11.34
N LEU A 208 -10.14 -8.23 -12.04
CA LEU A 208 -9.86 -7.78 -13.41
C LEU A 208 -8.88 -6.61 -13.46
N GLY A 209 -8.96 -5.72 -12.48
CA GLY A 209 -7.99 -4.67 -12.22
C GLY A 209 -6.76 -5.27 -11.56
N GLY A 210 -5.98 -6.02 -12.36
CA GLY A 210 -4.58 -6.19 -12.06
C GLY A 210 -4.00 -4.81 -11.80
N ILE A 211 -3.51 -4.58 -10.60
CA ILE A 211 -2.74 -3.36 -10.32
C ILE A 211 -1.43 -3.43 -11.14
N GLU A 212 -1.01 -4.64 -11.53
CA GLU A 212 0.15 -4.96 -12.36
C GLU A 212 0.22 -4.19 -13.69
N PRO A 213 -0.76 -4.20 -14.62
CA PRO A 213 -0.62 -3.50 -15.90
C PRO A 213 -0.70 -1.97 -15.77
N ILE A 214 -1.43 -1.44 -14.77
CA ILE A 214 -1.53 0.01 -14.52
C ILE A 214 -0.21 0.51 -13.92
N ILE A 215 0.36 -0.21 -12.94
CA ILE A 215 1.67 0.09 -12.37
C ILE A 215 2.77 -0.14 -13.42
N GLN A 216 2.72 -1.20 -14.22
CA GLN A 216 3.70 -1.42 -15.30
C GLN A 216 3.63 -0.34 -16.38
N ARG A 217 2.45 0.22 -16.69
CA ARG A 217 2.29 1.31 -17.67
C ARG A 217 2.64 2.69 -17.12
N VAL A 218 2.50 2.91 -15.81
CA VAL A 218 2.92 4.16 -15.15
C VAL A 218 4.42 4.13 -14.82
N ILE A 219 4.99 2.93 -14.61
CA ILE A 219 6.40 2.70 -14.23
C ILE A 219 7.19 2.05 -15.38
N SER A 220 6.72 2.14 -16.62
CA SER A 220 7.42 1.60 -17.81
C SER A 220 8.76 2.29 -18.11
N GLY A 221 9.24 3.17 -17.23
CA GLY A 221 10.59 3.70 -17.21
C GLY A 221 11.33 3.32 -15.91
N THR A 222 12.20 2.31 -16.00
CA THR A 222 13.54 2.24 -15.37
C THR A 222 13.68 2.52 -13.86
N ASP A 223 13.68 1.45 -13.05
CA ASP A 223 14.68 1.17 -12.00
C ASP A 223 14.38 -0.16 -11.30
N ALA A 224 15.40 -0.92 -10.87
CA ALA A 224 15.20 -2.20 -10.17
C ALA A 224 14.31 -2.07 -8.92
N ARG A 225 14.27 -0.87 -8.32
CA ARG A 225 13.45 -0.50 -7.16
C ARG A 225 11.94 -0.55 -7.44
N SER A 226 11.51 -0.41 -8.69
CA SER A 226 10.11 -0.54 -9.10
C SER A 226 9.53 -1.94 -8.83
N LEU A 227 10.39 -2.95 -8.72
CA LEU A 227 9.97 -4.32 -8.38
C LEU A 227 9.34 -4.41 -6.99
N PHE A 228 9.75 -3.56 -6.04
CA PHE A 228 9.11 -3.49 -4.73
C PHE A 228 7.68 -2.94 -4.81
N LEU A 229 7.40 -2.04 -5.75
CA LEU A 229 6.05 -1.50 -5.97
C LEU A 229 5.11 -2.58 -6.54
N ILE A 230 5.63 -3.50 -7.35
CA ILE A 230 4.88 -4.67 -7.83
C ILE A 230 4.52 -5.58 -6.65
N ASP A 231 5.46 -5.89 -5.76
CA ASP A 231 5.17 -6.75 -4.60
C ASP A 231 4.15 -6.10 -3.64
N ILE A 232 4.24 -4.79 -3.41
CA ILE A 232 3.25 -4.03 -2.63
C ILE A 232 1.87 -4.11 -3.29
N ALA A 233 1.80 -3.99 -4.61
CA ALA A 233 0.56 -4.07 -5.37
C ALA A 233 -0.08 -5.47 -5.35
N VAL A 234 0.72 -6.52 -5.51
CA VAL A 234 0.26 -7.91 -5.40
C VAL A 234 -0.27 -8.19 -4.00
N HIS A 235 0.45 -7.74 -2.96
CA HIS A 235 0.01 -7.84 -1.58
C HIS A 235 -1.29 -7.08 -1.35
N ALA A 236 -1.42 -5.88 -1.93
CA ALA A 236 -2.63 -5.08 -1.83
C ALA A 236 -3.85 -5.75 -2.48
N SER A 237 -3.68 -6.32 -3.67
CA SER A 237 -4.74 -7.04 -4.39
C SER A 237 -5.34 -8.18 -3.56
N ALA A 238 -4.50 -8.97 -2.87
CA ALA A 238 -4.98 -10.06 -2.01
C ALA A 238 -5.87 -9.56 -0.87
N THR A 239 -5.49 -8.47 -0.22
CA THR A 239 -6.29 -7.84 0.84
C THR A 239 -7.59 -7.27 0.30
N TRP A 240 -7.56 -6.64 -0.87
CA TRP A 240 -8.76 -6.06 -1.49
C TRP A 240 -9.77 -7.15 -1.87
N LYS A 241 -9.30 -8.30 -2.38
CA LYS A 241 -10.15 -9.48 -2.63
C LYS A 241 -10.82 -9.98 -1.35
N ARG A 242 -10.09 -10.01 -0.22
CA ARG A 242 -10.65 -10.41 1.08
C ARG A 242 -11.72 -9.41 1.54
N VAL A 243 -11.48 -8.11 1.45
CA VAL A 243 -12.45 -7.07 1.81
C VAL A 243 -13.71 -7.21 0.94
N ALA A 244 -13.56 -7.31 -0.38
CA ALA A 244 -14.69 -7.50 -1.29
C ALA A 244 -15.48 -8.79 -0.98
N GLY A 245 -14.79 -9.91 -0.73
CA GLY A 245 -15.41 -11.16 -0.32
C GLY A 245 -16.24 -11.04 0.96
N THR A 246 -15.69 -10.39 2.00
CA THR A 246 -16.42 -10.14 3.25
C THR A 246 -17.66 -9.28 3.03
N VAL A 247 -17.57 -8.24 2.21
CA VAL A 247 -18.71 -7.36 1.87
C VAL A 247 -19.80 -8.15 1.15
N ILE A 248 -19.44 -9.01 0.19
CA ILE A 248 -20.38 -9.89 -0.52
C ILE A 248 -21.13 -10.79 0.47
N VAL A 249 -20.41 -11.45 1.38
CA VAL A 249 -21.01 -12.36 2.38
C VAL A 249 -21.97 -11.60 3.29
N ILE A 250 -21.59 -10.43 3.79
CA ILE A 250 -22.48 -9.58 4.63
C ILE A 250 -23.74 -9.22 3.85
N GLY A 251 -23.61 -8.78 2.60
CA GLY A 251 -24.75 -8.45 1.74
C GLY A 251 -25.70 -9.62 1.53
N LEU A 252 -25.16 -10.82 1.27
CA LEU A 252 -25.95 -12.04 1.10
C LEU A 252 -26.66 -12.47 2.39
N VAL A 253 -25.99 -12.38 3.54
CA VAL A 253 -26.61 -12.71 4.85
C VAL A 253 -27.75 -11.74 5.17
N LEU A 254 -27.57 -10.45 4.94
CA LEU A 254 -28.62 -9.44 5.13
C LEU A 254 -29.81 -9.67 4.19
N ALA A 255 -29.53 -9.89 2.90
CA ALA A 255 -30.56 -10.18 1.91
C ALA A 255 -31.30 -11.50 2.21
N GLY A 256 -30.57 -12.53 2.64
CA GLY A 256 -31.09 -13.84 3.04
C GLY A 256 -31.97 -13.75 4.30
N SER A 257 -31.54 -13.00 5.31
CA SER A 257 -32.29 -12.75 6.54
C SER A 257 -33.63 -12.05 6.29
N SER A 258 -33.72 -11.26 5.21
CA SER A 258 -35.01 -10.72 4.77
C SER A 258 -36.01 -11.83 4.44
N TYR A 259 -35.61 -13.00 3.93
CA TYR A 259 -36.61 -14.04 3.62
C TYR A 259 -37.25 -14.65 4.86
N LEU A 260 -36.54 -14.68 6.00
CA LEU A 260 -37.05 -15.17 7.28
C LEU A 260 -38.04 -14.20 7.93
N LEU A 261 -37.81 -12.89 7.77
CA LEU A 261 -38.64 -11.83 8.34
C LEU A 261 -39.78 -11.38 7.43
N LYS A 262 -40.03 -12.09 6.32
CA LYS A 262 -41.13 -11.77 5.41
C LYS A 262 -42.46 -11.99 6.14
N PRO A 263 -43.32 -10.98 6.28
CA PRO A 263 -44.63 -11.19 6.88
C PRO A 263 -45.38 -12.24 6.07
N ARG A 264 -45.76 -13.36 6.71
CA ARG A 264 -46.61 -14.40 6.10
C ARG A 264 -47.96 -13.76 5.81
N LYS A 265 -48.28 -13.57 4.53
CA LYS A 265 -49.65 -13.26 4.09
C LYS A 265 -50.51 -14.48 4.46
N GLY A 266 -51.35 -14.37 5.48
CA GLY A 266 -52.28 -15.43 5.86
C GLY A 266 -52.49 -15.56 7.36
N ARG A 267 -53.19 -14.59 7.95
CA ARG A 267 -54.13 -14.80 9.06
C ARG A 267 -55.06 -13.58 9.10
N GLU A 268 -55.82 -13.41 8.02
CA GLU A 268 -57.15 -12.82 8.15
C GLU A 268 -57.96 -13.89 8.89
N ILE A 269 -58.16 -13.65 10.19
CA ILE A 269 -59.14 -14.38 10.99
C ILE A 269 -60.49 -13.90 10.46
N LYS A 270 -61.22 -14.80 9.78
CA LYS A 270 -62.66 -14.69 9.63
C LYS A 270 -63.33 -14.83 10.98
#